data_AF-A0A4Z0PY07-F1
#
_entry.id   AF-A0A4Z0PY07-F1
#
_cell.length_a   1.000
_cell.length_b   1.000
_cell.length_c   1.000
_cell.angle_alpha   90.00
_cell.angle_beta   90.00
_cell.angle_gamma   90.00
#
_symmetry.space_group_name_H-M   'P 1'
#
loop_
_entity.id
_entity.type
_entity.pdbx_description
1 polymer ?
#
loop_
_entity_poly.entity_id
_entity_poly.type
_entity_poly.pdbx_seq_one_letter_code
_entity_poly.pdbx_strand_id
1 'polypeptide(L)'
;MNRLLLFAEQVLRLTPAWLWWALAGFGFGGINLVFYQEFWPNSPAAGSFFKGLVLVSLMAIPLAMIQTVRNFARTLQSSFWRLLWQLILFVGFLGACAVLLIILSVTALLYVLR
;
A
#
# COMPACT_ATOMS: atom_id res chain seq x y z
N MET A 1 21.49 3.99 18.26
CA MET A 1 20.80 2.78 17.79
C MET A 1 19.52 2.48 18.57
N ASN A 2 19.53 2.39 19.91
CA ASN A 2 18.32 2.08 20.71
C ASN A 2 17.12 3.02 20.49
N ARG A 3 17.33 4.32 20.24
CA ARG A 3 16.22 5.26 20.00
C ARG A 3 15.46 5.00 18.69
N LEU A 4 16.15 4.49 17.66
CA LEU A 4 15.52 4.14 16.38
C LEU A 4 14.71 2.85 16.49
N LEU A 5 15.20 1.88 17.28
CA LEU A 5 14.47 0.64 17.55
C LEU A 5 13.20 0.88 18.38
N LEU A 6 13.29 1.72 19.42
CA LEU A 6 12.12 2.10 20.22
C LEU A 6 11.08 2.87 19.39
N PHE A 7 11.55 3.72 18.46
CA PHE A 7 10.68 4.42 17.53
C PHE A 7 10.03 3.46 16.53
N ALA A 8 10.80 2.53 15.96
CA ALA A 8 10.27 1.51 15.06
C ALA A 8 9.25 0.61 15.76
N GLU A 9 9.49 0.23 17.01
CA GLU A 9 8.58 -0.57 17.83
C GLU A 9 7.27 0.19 18.12
N GLN A 10 7.36 1.48 18.47
CA GLN A 10 6.17 2.33 18.66
C GLN A 10 5.36 2.50 17.37
N VAL A 11 6.04 2.70 16.24
CA VAL A 11 5.39 2.79 14.92
C VAL A 11 4.73 1.45 14.60
N LEU A 12 5.40 0.32 14.81
CA LEU A 12 4.83 -1.02 14.59
C LEU A 12 3.57 -1.25 15.43
N ARG A 13 3.59 -0.83 16.70
CA ARG A 13 2.46 -0.97 17.63
C ARG A 13 1.26 -0.11 17.25
N LEU A 14 1.52 1.05 16.66
CA LEU A 14 0.49 2.00 16.23
C LEU A 14 -0.04 1.70 14.82
N THR A 15 0.63 0.80 14.11
CA THR A 15 0.24 0.36 12.77
C THR A 15 -0.92 -0.65 12.89
N PRO A 16 -2.06 -0.39 12.25
CA PRO A 16 -3.18 -1.31 12.30
C PRO A 16 -2.84 -2.66 11.64
N ALA A 17 -3.25 -3.76 12.27
CA ALA A 17 -2.99 -5.12 11.78
C ALA A 17 -3.47 -5.35 10.34
N TRP A 18 -4.55 -4.68 9.93
CA TRP A 18 -5.10 -4.77 8.58
C TRP A 18 -4.23 -4.10 7.50
N LEU A 19 -3.29 -3.22 7.86
CA LEU A 19 -2.31 -2.69 6.91
C LEU A 19 -1.39 -3.80 6.40
N TRP A 20 -0.98 -4.71 7.27
CA TRP A 20 -0.13 -5.85 6.88
C TRP A 20 -0.86 -6.78 5.92
N TRP A 21 -2.16 -7.00 6.15
CA TRP A 21 -3.00 -7.75 5.22
C TRP A 21 -3.15 -7.04 3.87
N ALA A 22 -3.29 -5.72 3.85
CA ALA A 22 -3.34 -4.95 2.62
C ALA A 22 -1.99 -4.99 1.86
N LEU A 23 -0.87 -4.87 2.55
CA LEU A 23 0.46 -5.00 1.93
C LEU A 23 0.71 -6.41 1.39
N ALA A 24 0.35 -7.44 2.17
CA ALA A 24 0.45 -8.82 1.74
C ALA A 24 -0.46 -9.11 0.53
N GLY A 25 -1.70 -8.62 0.54
CA GLY A 25 -2.65 -8.74 -0.57
C GLY A 25 -2.18 -8.03 -1.82
N PHE A 26 -1.56 -6.85 -1.68
CA PHE A 26 -0.96 -6.12 -2.78
C PHE A 26 0.24 -6.87 -3.39
N GLY A 27 1.18 -7.32 -2.55
CA GLY A 27 2.34 -8.07 -3.02
C GLY A 27 1.97 -9.41 -3.64
N PHE A 28 1.12 -10.18 -2.96
CA PHE A 28 0.64 -11.48 -3.44
C PHE A 28 -0.17 -11.34 -4.73
N GLY A 29 -1.13 -10.41 -4.78
CA GLY A 29 -1.93 -10.17 -5.97
C GLY A 29 -1.10 -9.66 -7.14
N GLY A 30 -0.11 -8.81 -6.88
CA GLY A 30 0.83 -8.31 -7.89
C GLY A 30 1.68 -9.42 -8.50
N ILE A 31 2.31 -10.25 -7.67
CA ILE A 31 3.12 -11.39 -8.14
C ILE A 31 2.26 -12.37 -8.96
N ASN A 32 1.06 -12.70 -8.48
CA ASN A 32 0.17 -13.62 -9.19
C ASN A 32 -0.38 -13.03 -10.50
N LEU A 33 -0.48 -11.72 -10.62
CA LEU A 33 -0.83 -11.04 -11.88
C LEU A 33 0.31 -11.08 -12.89
N VAL A 34 1.55 -10.87 -12.43
CA VAL A 34 2.74 -10.92 -13.29
C VAL A 34 2.93 -12.32 -13.87
N PHE A 35 2.77 -13.35 -13.04
CA PHE A 35 2.94 -14.75 -13.43
C PHE A 35 1.58 -15.45 -13.64
N TYR A 36 0.58 -14.71 -14.11
CA TYR A 36 -0.78 -15.24 -14.24
C TYR A 36 -0.86 -16.42 -15.22
N GLN A 37 -0.10 -16.36 -16.32
CA GLN A 37 -0.12 -17.39 -17.35
C GLN A 37 0.61 -18.66 -16.89
N GLU A 38 1.64 -18.52 -16.06
CA GLU A 38 2.48 -19.59 -15.54
C GLU A 38 1.80 -20.31 -14.37
N PHE A 39 1.21 -19.58 -13.43
CA PHE A 39 0.58 -20.16 -12.24
C PHE A 39 -0.89 -20.56 -12.46
N TRP A 40 -1.61 -19.86 -13.35
CA TRP A 40 -3.06 -20.01 -13.51
C TRP A 40 -3.51 -20.19 -14.98
N PRO A 41 -2.88 -21.09 -15.77
CA PRO A 41 -3.13 -21.21 -17.21
C PRO A 41 -4.59 -21.55 -17.56
N ASN A 42 -5.28 -22.30 -16.70
CA ASN A 42 -6.64 -22.79 -16.95
C ASN A 42 -7.73 -22.04 -16.16
N SER A 43 -7.41 -20.92 -15.52
CA SER A 43 -8.32 -20.22 -14.61
C SER A 43 -8.62 -18.79 -15.06
N PRO A 44 -9.55 -18.58 -16.02
CA PRO A 44 -9.85 -17.25 -16.57
C PRO A 44 -10.35 -16.24 -15.54
N ALA A 45 -10.95 -16.71 -14.43
CA ALA A 45 -11.43 -15.85 -13.35
C ALA A 45 -10.31 -15.36 -12.41
N ALA A 46 -9.17 -16.04 -12.36
CA ALA A 46 -8.10 -15.71 -11.41
C ALA A 46 -7.48 -14.35 -11.70
N GLY A 47 -7.39 -13.94 -12.97
CA GLY A 47 -6.89 -12.62 -13.35
C GLY A 47 -7.76 -11.49 -12.82
N SER A 48 -9.09 -11.62 -12.93
CA SER A 48 -10.04 -10.64 -12.38
C SER A 48 -10.01 -10.60 -10.85
N PHE A 49 -9.86 -11.76 -10.21
CA PHE A 49 -9.74 -11.86 -8.76
C PHE A 49 -8.49 -11.15 -8.25
N PHE A 50 -7.31 -11.43 -8.81
CA PHE A 50 -6.06 -10.78 -8.38
C PHE A 50 -6.04 -9.28 -8.71
N LYS A 51 -6.64 -8.85 -9.82
CA LYS A 51 -6.86 -7.41 -10.09
C LYS A 51 -7.71 -6.77 -9.00
N GLY A 52 -8.83 -7.39 -8.64
CA GLY A 52 -9.68 -6.92 -7.54
C GLY A 52 -8.92 -6.86 -6.21
N LEU A 53 -8.16 -7.91 -5.89
CA LEU A 53 -7.35 -7.99 -4.67
C LEU A 53 -6.32 -6.86 -4.60
N VAL A 54 -5.60 -6.60 -5.69
CA VAL A 54 -4.61 -5.51 -5.79
C VAL A 54 -5.29 -4.16 -5.62
N LEU A 55 -6.43 -3.94 -6.27
CA LEU A 55 -7.14 -2.66 -6.24
C LEU A 55 -7.71 -2.34 -4.85
N VAL A 56 -8.33 -3.34 -4.20
CA VAL A 56 -8.82 -3.21 -2.81
C VAL A 56 -7.67 -2.99 -1.84
N SER A 57 -6.59 -3.76 -1.96
CA SER A 57 -5.40 -3.63 -1.13
C SER A 57 -4.77 -2.24 -1.26
N LEU A 58 -4.73 -1.73 -2.48
CA LEU A 58 -4.16 -0.43 -2.77
C LEU A 58 -5.04 0.72 -2.29
N MET A 59 -6.37 0.58 -2.27
CA MET A 59 -7.26 1.53 -1.60
C MET A 59 -7.16 1.46 -0.07
N ALA A 60 -6.89 0.28 0.48
CA ALA A 60 -6.78 0.05 1.91
C ALA A 60 -5.51 0.68 2.51
N ILE A 61 -4.36 0.61 1.82
CA ILE A 61 -3.07 1.16 2.29
C ILE A 61 -3.15 2.66 2.69
N PRO A 62 -3.67 3.59 1.86
CA PRO A 62 -3.73 5.01 2.22
C PRO A 62 -4.71 5.26 3.38
N LEU A 63 -5.81 4.51 3.48
CA LEU A 63 -6.72 4.59 4.62
C LEU A 63 -6.02 4.18 5.93
N ALA A 64 -5.19 3.14 5.90
CA ALA A 64 -4.42 2.70 7.07
C ALA A 64 -3.35 3.72 7.44
N MET A 65 -2.68 4.30 6.46
CA MET A 65 -1.71 5.39 6.66
C MET A 65 -2.33 6.59 7.37
N ILE A 66 -3.52 7.03 6.92
CA ILE A 66 -4.25 8.15 7.55
C ILE A 66 -4.58 7.85 9.01
N GLN A 67 -5.02 6.62 9.31
CA GLN A 67 -5.33 6.21 10.68
C GLN A 67 -4.08 6.16 11.57
N THR A 68 -2.99 5.58 11.05
CA THR A 68 -1.70 5.46 11.77
C THR A 68 -1.19 6.84 12.14
N VAL A 69 -1.23 7.80 11.22
CA VAL A 69 -0.77 9.16 11.50
C VAL A 69 -1.74 9.96 12.35
N ARG A 70 -3.05 9.77 12.24
CA ARG A 70 -3.99 10.36 13.20
C ARG A 70 -3.72 9.88 14.62
N ASN A 71 -3.41 8.61 14.80
CA ASN A 71 -3.07 8.05 16.10
C ASN A 71 -1.74 8.61 16.60
N PHE A 72 -0.71 8.65 15.75
CA PHE A 72 0.61 9.18 16.08
C PHE A 72 0.58 10.69 16.40
N ALA A 73 -0.20 11.46 15.64
CA ALA A 73 -0.35 12.91 15.80
C ALA A 73 -1.14 13.30 17.05
N ARG A 74 -1.94 12.39 17.63
CA ARG A 74 -2.57 12.59 18.95
C ARG A 74 -1.58 12.38 20.09
N THR A 75 -0.57 11.53 19.89
CA THR A 75 0.47 11.25 20.89
C THR A 75 1.55 12.34 20.93
N LEU A 76 1.73 13.07 19.83
CA LEU A 76 2.71 14.17 19.73
C LEU A 76 2.08 15.53 20.06
N GLN A 77 2.56 16.19 21.12
CA GLN A 77 2.13 17.54 21.51
C GLN A 77 2.72 18.67 20.65
N SER A 78 3.78 18.41 19.87
CA SER A 78 4.50 19.46 19.12
C SER A 78 4.02 19.62 17.68
N SER A 79 3.58 20.83 17.30
CA SER A 79 3.08 21.17 15.96
C SER A 79 4.10 20.95 14.83
N PHE A 80 5.40 21.08 15.12
CA PHE A 80 6.46 20.89 14.12
C PHE A 80 6.58 19.43 13.68
N TRP A 81 6.52 18.50 14.63
CA TRP A 81 6.53 17.07 14.35
C TRP A 81 5.26 16.62 13.62
N ARG A 82 4.13 17.25 13.90
CA ARG A 82 2.88 16.99 13.17
C ARG A 82 2.99 17.36 11.68
N LEU A 83 3.60 18.50 11.35
CA LEU A 83 3.82 18.93 9.97
C LEU A 83 4.80 18.01 9.23
N LEU A 84 5.88 17.58 9.90
CA LEU A 84 6.87 16.67 9.31
C LEU A 84 6.23 15.31 8.94
N TRP A 85 5.36 14.80 9.80
CA TRP A 85 4.61 13.57 9.53
C TRP A 85 3.55 13.72 8.43
N GLN A 86 2.93 14.89 8.32
CA GLN A 86 2.04 15.20 7.19
C GLN A 86 2.80 15.24 5.87
N LEU A 87 4.04 15.75 5.85
CA LEU A 87 4.91 15.72 4.67
C LEU A 87 5.30 14.29 4.27
N ILE A 88 5.66 13.45 5.22
CA ILE A 88 5.95 12.02 4.97
C ILE A 88 4.72 11.30 4.41
N LEU A 89 3.53 11.57 4.96
CA LEU A 89 2.28 11.08 4.39
C LEU A 89 2.06 11.56 2.97
N PHE A 90 2.34 12.83 2.70
CA PHE A 90 2.13 13.42 1.39
C PHE A 90 3.03 12.77 0.34
N VAL A 91 4.30 12.53 0.70
CA VAL A 91 5.26 11.79 -0.15
C VAL A 91 4.84 10.33 -0.32
N GLY A 92 4.40 9.67 0.75
CA GLY A 92 3.89 8.30 0.69
C GLY A 92 2.64 8.17 -0.19
N PHE A 93 1.74 9.15 -0.11
CA PHE A 93 0.54 9.24 -0.93
C PHE A 93 0.87 9.53 -2.39
N LEU A 94 1.81 10.44 -2.66
CA LEU A 94 2.34 10.70 -4.00
C LEU A 94 3.01 9.46 -4.62
N GLY A 95 3.80 8.74 -3.82
CA GLY A 95 4.41 7.47 -4.23
C GLY A 95 3.36 6.41 -4.55
N ALA A 96 2.33 6.27 -3.72
CA ALA A 96 1.22 5.35 -3.97
C ALA A 96 0.43 5.73 -5.24
N CYS A 97 0.16 7.02 -5.46
CA CYS A 97 -0.47 7.54 -6.67
C CYS A 97 0.39 7.31 -7.92
N ALA A 98 1.71 7.46 -7.82
CA ALA A 98 2.63 7.19 -8.92
C ALA A 98 2.66 5.70 -9.29
N VAL A 99 2.70 4.82 -8.28
CA VAL A 99 2.60 3.36 -8.50
C VAL A 99 1.25 2.99 -9.12
N LEU A 100 0.16 3.60 -8.65
CA LEU A 100 -1.16 3.46 -9.26
C LEU A 100 -1.18 3.84 -10.73
N LEU A 101 -0.60 5.00 -11.07
CA LEU A 101 -0.52 5.50 -12.44
C LEU A 101 0.32 4.57 -13.32
N ILE A 102 1.42 4.03 -12.80
CA ILE A 102 2.23 3.03 -13.51
C ILE A 102 1.44 1.75 -13.75
N ILE A 103 0.73 1.24 -12.76
CA ILE A 103 -0.11 0.04 -12.93
C ILE A 103 -1.22 0.32 -13.96
N LEU A 104 -1.89 1.47 -13.85
CA LEU A 104 -2.98 1.84 -14.74
C LEU A 104 -2.51 2.01 -16.18
N SER A 105 -1.38 2.67 -16.38
CA SER A 105 -0.74 2.83 -17.69
C SER A 105 -0.27 1.50 -18.29
N VAL A 106 0.33 0.61 -17.50
CA VAL A 106 0.71 -0.74 -17.95
C VAL A 106 -0.53 -1.55 -18.34
N THR A 107 -1.60 -1.50 -17.56
CA THR A 107 -2.85 -2.20 -17.91
C THR A 107 -3.54 -1.62 -19.14
N ALA A 108 -3.51 -0.30 -19.33
CA ALA A 108 -4.03 0.36 -20.53
C ALA A 108 -3.20 -0.01 -21.77
N LEU A 109 -1.88 -0.03 -21.65
CA LEU A 109 -0.97 -0.42 -22.73
C LEU A 109 -1.20 -1.87 -23.16
N LEU A 110 -1.37 -2.78 -22.20
CA LEU A 110 -1.70 -4.19 -22.45
C LEU A 110 -3.07 -4.39 -23.10
N TYR A 111 -4.02 -3.48 -22.87
CA TYR A 111 -5.33 -3.50 -23.53
C TYR A 111 -5.28 -2.97 -24.97
N VAL A 112 -4.38 -2.05 -25.27
CA VAL A 112 -4.21 -1.46 -26.62
C VAL A 112 -3.36 -2.35 -27.53
N LEU A 113 -2.43 -3.13 -26.99
CA LEU A 113 -1.56 -4.04 -27.73
C LEU A 113 -2.19 -5.41 -28.04
N ARG A 114 -3.41 -5.68 -27.56
CA ARG A 114 -4.13 -6.95 -27.74
C ARG A 114 -5.32 -6.76 -28.66
#